data_AF-A0A3C0DSZ2-F1
#
_entry.id   AF-A0A3C0DSZ2-F1
#
_cell.length_a   1.000
_cell.length_b   1.000
_cell.length_c   1.000
_cell.angle_alpha   90.00
_cell.angle_beta   90.00
_cell.angle_gamma   90.00
#
_symmetry.space_group_name_H-M   'P 1'
#
loop_
_entity.id
_entity.type
_entity.pdbx_description
1 polymer ?
#
loop_
_entity_poly.entity_id
_entity_poly.type
_entity_poly.pdbx_seq_one_letter_code
_entity_poly.pdbx_strand_id
1 'polypeptide(L)'
;RQVFVEMDDLSLARWMAQTLGQFSGKVWRLSHPLMLSYELAAGVAHDRQIWLKGMAVIPSDYICAECCRAPILPMLSRDVLDSGLICKHCNETCVTFKNLPAELKPRIDEWAAKYVEVHAVAHFEEDGIKLPRDYDQMLDKAAQTAEGFLADAGNNLAPALLEFYPAVVWEDRDECLDVNSEDIDA
;
A
#
# COMPACT_ATOMS: atom_id res chain seq x y z
N ARG A 1 0.05 -14.82 -12.11
CA ARG A 1 1.20 -14.25 -12.85
C ARG A 1 1.33 -14.79 -14.28
N GLN A 2 1.28 -16.11 -14.51
CA GLN A 2 1.50 -16.73 -15.84
C GLN A 2 0.71 -16.09 -17.00
N VAL A 3 -0.57 -15.79 -16.80
CA VAL A 3 -1.42 -15.12 -17.80
C VAL A 3 -0.81 -13.81 -18.31
N PHE A 4 -0.24 -12.97 -17.43
CA PHE A 4 0.39 -11.71 -17.82
C PHE A 4 1.77 -11.91 -18.47
N VAL A 5 2.45 -13.01 -18.15
CA VAL A 5 3.70 -13.41 -18.82
C VAL A 5 3.43 -13.81 -20.27
N GLU A 6 2.28 -14.42 -20.55
CA GLU A 6 1.92 -14.86 -21.90
C GLU A 6 1.37 -13.71 -22.77
N MET A 7 0.89 -12.62 -22.17
CA MET A 7 0.50 -11.42 -22.91
C MET A 7 1.70 -10.79 -23.62
N ASP A 8 1.48 -10.32 -24.84
CA ASP A 8 2.42 -9.44 -25.52
C ASP A 8 2.46 -8.04 -24.85
N ASP A 9 3.56 -7.30 -25.07
CA ASP A 9 3.80 -6.00 -24.43
C ASP A 9 2.66 -4.99 -24.66
N LEU A 10 2.03 -4.98 -25.83
CA LEU A 10 0.96 -4.02 -26.14
C LEU A 10 -0.34 -4.39 -25.43
N SER A 11 -0.70 -5.69 -25.41
CA SER A 11 -1.86 -6.18 -24.68
C SER A 11 -1.73 -5.92 -23.17
N LEU A 12 -0.56 -6.21 -22.60
CA LEU A 12 -0.26 -5.94 -21.19
C LEU A 12 -0.35 -4.44 -20.88
N ALA A 13 0.27 -3.59 -21.72
CA ALA A 13 0.23 -2.13 -21.55
C ALA A 13 -1.20 -1.58 -21.57
N ARG A 14 -2.03 -2.03 -22.52
CA ARG A 14 -3.44 -1.60 -22.64
C ARG A 14 -4.27 -2.07 -21.46
N TRP A 15 -4.09 -3.32 -21.03
CA TRP A 15 -4.79 -3.86 -19.87
C TRP A 15 -4.46 -3.04 -18.61
N MET A 16 -3.18 -2.75 -18.37
CA MET A 16 -2.77 -1.95 -17.23
C MET A 16 -3.29 -0.51 -17.29
N ALA A 17 -3.22 0.16 -18.44
CA ALA A 17 -3.74 1.51 -18.61
C ALA A 17 -5.27 1.58 -18.35
N GLN A 18 -6.02 0.59 -18.85
CA GLN A 18 -7.47 0.50 -18.62
C GLN A 18 -7.79 0.25 -17.14
N THR A 19 -7.07 -0.65 -16.48
CA THR A 19 -7.28 -0.96 -15.05
C THR A 19 -6.94 0.24 -14.16
N LEU A 20 -5.86 0.99 -14.45
CA LEU A 20 -5.56 2.25 -13.77
C LEU A 20 -6.70 3.28 -13.90
N GLY A 21 -7.33 3.35 -15.08
CA GLY A 21 -8.53 4.16 -15.28
C GLY A 21 -9.70 3.76 -14.37
N GLN A 22 -9.83 2.47 -14.02
CA GLN A 22 -10.85 2.01 -13.06
C GLN A 22 -10.52 2.38 -11.61
N PHE A 23 -9.22 2.51 -11.31
CA PHE A 23 -8.75 2.89 -9.98
C PHE A 23 -8.87 4.38 -9.69
N SER A 24 -8.86 5.22 -10.73
CA SER A 24 -8.87 6.68 -10.59
C SER A 24 -10.03 7.17 -9.69
N GLY A 25 -9.70 8.13 -8.83
CA GLY A 25 -10.59 8.76 -7.86
C GLY A 25 -10.99 7.89 -6.68
N LYS A 26 -10.35 6.74 -6.45
CA LYS A 26 -10.75 5.78 -5.42
C LYS A 26 -9.58 5.32 -4.56
N VAL A 27 -9.94 4.94 -3.33
CA VAL A 27 -9.08 4.20 -2.42
C VAL A 27 -9.31 2.70 -2.63
N TRP A 28 -8.24 1.91 -2.60
CA TRP A 28 -8.29 0.47 -2.78
C TRP A 28 -7.60 -0.26 -1.62
N ARG A 29 -8.28 -1.27 -1.08
CA ARG A 29 -7.65 -2.28 -0.23
C ARG A 29 -6.59 -3.03 -1.04
N LEU A 30 -5.43 -3.27 -0.43
CA LEU A 30 -4.37 -4.06 -1.05
C LEU A 30 -4.86 -5.49 -1.37
N SER A 31 -5.62 -6.09 -0.46
CA SER A 31 -6.23 -7.42 -0.64
C SER A 31 -7.26 -7.52 -1.77
N HIS A 32 -7.74 -6.39 -2.33
CA HIS A 32 -8.80 -6.42 -3.33
C HIS A 32 -8.37 -7.25 -4.56
N PRO A 33 -9.16 -8.23 -5.05
CA PRO A 33 -8.72 -9.16 -6.09
C PRO A 33 -8.23 -8.49 -7.38
N LEU A 34 -8.85 -7.36 -7.77
CA LEU A 34 -8.40 -6.57 -8.92
C LEU A 34 -7.05 -5.88 -8.66
N MET A 35 -6.77 -5.45 -7.42
CA MET A 35 -5.48 -4.85 -7.04
C MET A 35 -4.37 -5.90 -7.05
N LEU A 36 -4.61 -7.07 -6.44
CA LEU A 36 -3.68 -8.19 -6.48
C LEU A 36 -3.39 -8.65 -7.92
N SER A 37 -4.42 -8.71 -8.77
CA SER A 37 -4.26 -8.99 -10.19
C SER A 37 -3.41 -7.93 -10.89
N TYR A 38 -3.62 -6.66 -10.53
CA TYR A 38 -2.86 -5.54 -11.06
C TYR A 38 -1.39 -5.60 -10.66
N GLU A 39 -1.06 -5.88 -9.39
CA GLU A 39 0.33 -6.03 -8.94
C GLU A 39 1.07 -7.14 -9.68
N LEU A 40 0.41 -8.27 -9.91
CA LEU A 40 0.99 -9.36 -10.70
C LEU A 40 1.30 -8.93 -12.14
N ALA A 41 0.43 -8.13 -12.76
CA ALA A 41 0.67 -7.57 -14.08
C ALA A 41 1.78 -6.50 -14.04
N ALA A 42 1.76 -5.64 -13.02
CA ALA A 42 2.70 -4.54 -12.84
C ALA A 42 4.13 -5.03 -12.65
N GLY A 43 4.33 -6.13 -11.89
CA GLY A 43 5.65 -6.76 -11.78
C GLY A 43 6.17 -7.26 -13.14
N VAL A 44 5.34 -7.96 -13.93
CA VAL A 44 5.72 -8.41 -15.28
C VAL A 44 6.00 -7.21 -16.21
N ALA A 45 5.20 -6.16 -16.11
CA ALA A 45 5.36 -4.95 -16.91
C ALA A 45 6.59 -4.13 -16.51
N HIS A 46 6.96 -4.15 -15.23
CA HIS A 46 8.16 -3.52 -14.71
C HIS A 46 9.41 -4.25 -15.25
N ASP A 47 9.44 -5.59 -15.14
CA ASP A 47 10.52 -6.43 -15.69
C ASP A 47 10.74 -6.16 -17.20
N ARG A 48 9.65 -5.91 -17.93
CA ARG A 48 9.67 -5.62 -19.38
C ARG A 48 9.77 -4.15 -19.73
N GLN A 49 9.82 -3.27 -18.73
CA GLN A 49 9.90 -1.82 -18.89
C GLN A 49 8.78 -1.23 -19.77
N ILE A 50 7.55 -1.75 -19.66
CA ILE A 50 6.41 -1.42 -20.54
C ILE A 50 6.12 0.09 -20.56
N TRP A 51 6.11 0.74 -19.39
CA TRP A 51 5.87 2.17 -19.29
C TRP A 51 7.02 3.01 -19.88
N LEU A 52 8.27 2.55 -19.74
CA LEU A 52 9.44 3.25 -20.30
C LEU A 52 9.47 3.21 -21.83
N LYS A 53 8.95 2.12 -22.41
CA LYS A 53 8.82 1.93 -23.86
C LYS A 53 7.71 2.78 -24.47
N GLY A 54 6.83 3.38 -23.67
CA GLY A 54 5.69 4.18 -24.16
C GLY A 54 4.63 3.35 -24.91
N MET A 55 4.45 2.07 -24.51
CA MET A 55 3.57 1.13 -25.21
C MET A 55 2.06 1.46 -25.08
N ALA A 56 1.69 2.24 -24.06
CA ALA A 56 0.33 2.73 -23.86
C ALA A 56 0.34 4.16 -23.33
N VAL A 57 -0.79 4.85 -23.53
CA VAL A 57 -1.01 6.19 -22.98
C VAL A 57 -1.28 6.07 -21.48
N ILE A 58 -0.57 6.87 -20.69
CA ILE A 58 -0.84 7.02 -19.26
C ILE A 58 -2.21 7.68 -19.10
N PRO A 59 -3.13 7.13 -18.27
CA PRO A 59 -4.42 7.76 -18.03
C PRO A 59 -4.25 9.20 -17.54
N SER A 60 -5.11 10.11 -18.00
CA SER A 60 -4.94 11.57 -17.85
C SER A 60 -4.76 12.04 -16.41
N ASP A 61 -5.36 11.33 -15.47
CA ASP A 61 -5.35 11.71 -14.06
C ASP A 61 -4.00 11.40 -13.39
N TYR A 62 -3.18 10.55 -14.02
CA TYR A 62 -1.93 10.06 -13.46
C TYR A 62 -0.71 10.83 -13.96
N ILE A 63 0.21 11.09 -13.04
CA ILE A 63 1.57 11.54 -13.33
C ILE A 63 2.55 10.37 -13.25
N CYS A 64 3.73 10.53 -13.85
CA CYS A 64 4.81 9.54 -13.73
C CYS A 64 5.44 9.59 -12.34
N ALA A 65 5.55 8.45 -11.67
CA ALA A 65 6.34 8.31 -10.45
C ALA A 65 7.84 8.43 -10.76
N GLU A 66 8.60 9.10 -9.89
CA GLU A 66 10.04 9.29 -10.10
C GLU A 66 10.83 7.96 -10.06
N CYS A 67 10.42 7.02 -9.22
CA CYS A 67 11.12 5.75 -8.99
C CYS A 67 11.24 4.87 -10.24
N CYS A 68 10.19 4.78 -11.06
CA CYS A 68 10.15 3.87 -12.22
C CYS A 68 9.52 4.46 -13.48
N ARG A 69 9.07 5.72 -13.45
CA ARG A 69 8.34 6.43 -14.51
C ARG A 69 7.01 5.78 -14.94
N ALA A 70 6.53 4.78 -14.18
CA ALA A 70 5.17 4.28 -14.31
C ALA A 70 4.15 5.31 -13.78
N PRO A 71 2.86 5.21 -14.14
CA PRO A 71 1.80 6.01 -13.53
C PRO A 71 1.82 5.85 -12.00
N ILE A 72 1.75 6.95 -11.26
CA ILE A 72 1.85 6.91 -9.80
C ILE A 72 0.64 6.18 -9.20
N LEU A 73 0.92 5.08 -8.50
CA LEU A 73 -0.07 4.33 -7.72
C LEU A 73 0.55 4.06 -6.35
N PRO A 74 0.45 5.03 -5.42
CA PRO A 74 1.06 4.95 -4.11
C PRO A 74 0.26 4.06 -3.17
N MET A 75 0.97 3.38 -2.29
CA MET A 75 0.42 2.58 -1.21
C MET A 75 0.81 3.18 0.14
N LEU A 76 -0.18 3.37 1.00
CA LEU A 76 0.02 3.66 2.42
C LEU A 76 0.14 2.34 3.18
N SER A 77 1.21 2.17 3.96
CA SER A 77 1.42 1.05 4.87
C SER A 77 1.67 1.53 6.29
N ARG A 78 1.67 0.60 7.25
CA ARG A 78 2.08 0.86 8.63
C ARG A 78 3.51 1.42 8.75
N ASP A 79 4.40 1.04 7.83
CA ASP A 79 5.81 1.45 7.80
C ASP A 79 6.04 2.80 7.09
N VAL A 80 5.03 3.65 6.95
CA VAL A 80 5.10 4.90 6.18
C VAL A 80 6.15 5.90 6.71
N LEU A 81 6.50 5.83 7.99
CA LEU A 81 7.56 6.68 8.57
C LEU A 81 8.94 6.37 7.97
N ASP A 82 9.24 5.08 7.81
CA ASP A 82 10.52 4.60 7.30
C ASP A 82 10.53 4.54 5.78
N SER A 83 9.44 4.04 5.20
CA SER A 83 9.36 3.68 3.78
C SER A 83 8.68 4.74 2.91
N GLY A 84 7.93 5.69 3.49
CA GLY A 84 7.06 6.58 2.73
C GLY A 84 5.91 5.83 2.04
N LEU A 85 5.38 6.39 0.95
CA LEU A 85 4.40 5.70 0.10
C LEU A 85 5.10 4.79 -0.91
N ILE A 86 4.70 3.52 -0.94
CA ILE A 86 5.29 2.50 -1.80
C ILE A 86 4.63 2.47 -3.18
N CYS A 87 5.44 2.36 -4.23
CA CYS A 87 4.95 2.23 -5.60
C CYS A 87 4.41 0.83 -5.88
N LYS A 88 3.15 0.70 -6.32
CA LYS A 88 2.59 -0.62 -6.72
C LYS A 88 3.16 -1.21 -8.02
N HIS A 89 4.11 -0.53 -8.67
CA HIS A 89 4.75 -1.02 -9.89
C HIS A 89 6.12 -1.66 -9.64
N CYS A 90 6.92 -1.06 -8.77
CA CYS A 90 8.30 -1.48 -8.54
C CYS A 90 8.63 -1.73 -7.06
N ASN A 91 7.66 -1.54 -6.16
CA ASN A 91 7.80 -1.69 -4.70
C ASN A 91 8.86 -0.80 -4.03
N GLU A 92 9.40 0.18 -4.75
CA GLU A 92 10.25 1.23 -4.19
C GLU A 92 9.39 2.40 -3.66
N THR A 93 9.97 3.23 -2.80
CA THR A 93 9.34 4.48 -2.35
C THR A 93 9.08 5.42 -3.53
N CYS A 94 7.81 5.73 -3.79
CA CYS A 94 7.42 6.75 -4.79
C CYS A 94 7.23 8.14 -4.18
N VAL A 95 6.91 8.22 -2.89
CA VAL A 95 6.84 9.48 -2.15
C VAL A 95 7.45 9.27 -0.78
N THR A 96 8.56 9.96 -0.48
CA THR A 96 9.18 9.86 0.86
C THR A 96 8.28 10.51 1.91
N PHE A 97 8.37 10.07 3.16
CA PHE A 97 7.65 10.69 4.28
C PHE A 97 7.88 12.21 4.37
N LYS A 98 9.11 12.65 4.04
CA LYS A 98 9.45 14.08 4.01
C LYS A 98 8.61 14.87 3.01
N ASN A 99 8.28 14.27 1.88
CA ASN A 99 7.59 14.89 0.75
C ASN A 99 6.07 14.65 0.77
N LEU A 100 5.53 14.00 1.81
CA LEU A 100 4.09 13.90 1.99
C LEU A 100 3.45 15.29 2.10
N PRO A 101 2.16 15.42 1.71
CA PRO A 101 1.43 16.67 1.87
C PRO A 101 1.50 17.19 3.31
N ALA A 102 1.89 18.46 3.47
CA ALA A 102 2.16 19.05 4.79
C ALA A 102 0.96 19.00 5.73
N GLU A 103 -0.26 19.01 5.18
CA GLU A 103 -1.52 18.96 5.90
C GLU A 103 -1.85 17.56 6.45
N LEU A 104 -1.38 16.51 5.77
CA LEU A 104 -1.63 15.12 6.15
C LEU A 104 -0.49 14.52 6.96
N LYS A 105 0.72 15.05 6.78
CA LYS A 105 1.93 14.52 7.41
C LYS A 105 1.81 14.40 8.94
N PRO A 106 1.32 15.39 9.71
CA PRO A 106 1.18 15.24 11.17
C PRO A 106 0.17 14.15 11.56
N ARG A 107 -0.91 13.99 10.80
CA ARG A 107 -1.92 12.95 11.06
C ARG A 107 -1.36 11.56 10.81
N ILE A 108 -0.62 11.39 9.70
CA ILE A 108 0.04 10.13 9.35
C ILE A 108 1.15 9.81 10.35
N ASP A 109 1.91 10.82 10.78
CA ASP A 109 2.96 10.71 11.81
C ASP A 109 2.41 10.14 13.12
N GLU A 110 1.35 10.79 13.63
CA GLU A 110 0.70 10.39 14.87
C GLU A 110 0.10 8.98 14.77
N TRP A 111 -0.56 8.66 13.65
CA TRP A 111 -1.14 7.34 13.40
C TRP A 111 -0.05 6.26 13.40
N ALA A 112 1.02 6.45 12.61
CA ALA A 112 2.07 5.46 12.46
C ALA A 112 2.87 5.27 13.75
N ALA A 113 3.17 6.34 14.48
CA ALA A 113 3.87 6.25 15.76
C ALA A 113 3.08 5.40 16.78
N LYS A 114 1.76 5.59 16.86
CA LYS A 114 0.90 4.75 17.73
C LYS A 114 0.79 3.32 17.22
N TYR A 115 0.75 3.13 15.91
CA TYR A 115 0.73 1.78 15.32
C TYR A 115 1.98 0.99 15.73
N VAL A 116 3.17 1.61 15.63
CA VAL A 116 4.44 0.97 16.00
C VAL A 116 4.44 0.50 17.46
N GLU A 117 3.88 1.28 18.39
CA GLU A 117 3.75 0.87 19.79
C GLU A 117 2.88 -0.38 19.98
N VAL A 118 1.80 -0.51 19.20
CA VAL A 118 0.91 -1.67 19.23
C VAL A 118 1.58 -2.88 18.57
N HIS A 119 2.20 -2.68 17.42
CA HIS A 119 2.88 -3.72 16.64
C HIS A 119 4.09 -4.31 17.39
N ALA A 120 4.79 -3.50 18.19
CA ALA A 120 5.94 -3.94 18.98
C ALA A 120 5.61 -5.12 19.93
N VAL A 121 4.36 -5.29 20.34
CA VAL A 121 3.94 -6.44 21.17
C VAL A 121 4.28 -7.77 20.51
N ALA A 122 4.14 -7.88 19.18
CA ALA A 122 4.48 -9.09 18.43
C ALA A 122 5.99 -9.42 18.45
N HIS A 123 6.84 -8.42 18.68
CA HIS A 123 8.29 -8.52 18.60
C HIS A 123 9.00 -8.60 19.96
N PHE A 124 8.26 -8.71 21.08
CA PHE A 124 8.87 -8.72 22.42
C PHE A 124 9.98 -9.75 22.58
N GLU A 125 9.80 -10.98 22.08
CA GLU A 125 10.85 -12.00 22.19
C GLU A 125 12.09 -11.66 21.34
N GLU A 126 11.89 -11.13 20.13
CA GLU A 126 12.96 -10.69 19.22
C GLU A 126 13.73 -9.50 19.81
N ASP A 127 13.04 -8.61 20.52
CA ASP A 127 13.60 -7.46 21.24
C ASP A 127 14.28 -7.85 22.57
N GLY A 128 14.29 -9.14 22.93
CA GLY A 128 14.86 -9.63 24.18
C GLY A 128 14.04 -9.28 25.43
N ILE A 129 12.78 -8.88 25.25
CA ILE A 129 11.82 -8.62 26.31
C ILE A 129 11.28 -9.96 26.82
N LYS A 130 11.39 -10.17 28.12
CA LYS A 130 10.81 -11.37 28.74
C LYS A 130 9.29 -11.30 28.65
N LEU A 131 8.69 -12.29 27.99
CA LEU A 131 7.25 -12.38 27.81
C LEU A 131 6.51 -12.33 29.17
N PRO A 132 5.59 -11.38 29.36
CA PRO A 132 4.70 -11.35 30.52
C PRO A 132 3.84 -12.62 30.62
N ARG A 133 3.28 -12.87 31.81
CA ARG A 133 2.42 -14.04 32.01
C ARG A 133 1.11 -13.96 31.21
N ASP A 134 0.66 -12.75 30.94
CA ASP A 134 -0.54 -12.38 30.20
C ASP A 134 -0.23 -11.99 28.74
N TYR A 135 0.93 -12.40 28.21
CA TYR A 135 1.37 -12.06 26.85
C TYR A 135 0.32 -12.38 25.78
N ASP A 136 -0.30 -13.57 25.82
CA ASP A 136 -1.33 -13.94 24.83
C ASP A 136 -2.49 -12.94 24.81
N GLN A 137 -2.94 -12.46 25.98
CA GLN A 137 -4.01 -11.44 26.08
C GLN A 137 -3.53 -10.07 25.58
N MET A 138 -2.25 -9.75 25.77
CA MET A 138 -1.67 -8.53 25.23
C MET A 138 -1.61 -8.58 23.71
N LEU A 139 -1.23 -9.73 23.15
CA LEU A 139 -1.15 -9.96 21.71
C LEU A 139 -2.55 -9.87 21.06
N ASP A 140 -3.55 -10.55 21.63
CA ASP A 140 -4.95 -10.45 21.17
C ASP A 140 -5.46 -9.00 21.18
N LYS A 141 -5.14 -8.25 22.24
CA LYS A 141 -5.53 -6.84 22.35
C LYS A 141 -4.78 -5.97 21.34
N ALA A 142 -3.51 -6.28 21.09
CA ALA A 142 -2.72 -5.57 20.09
C ALA A 142 -3.30 -5.80 18.68
N ALA A 143 -3.66 -7.04 18.33
CA ALA A 143 -4.31 -7.36 17.07
C ALA A 143 -5.62 -6.56 16.88
N GLN A 144 -6.54 -6.59 17.86
CA GLN A 144 -7.79 -5.81 17.81
C GLN A 144 -7.56 -4.29 17.69
N THR A 145 -6.49 -3.79 18.32
CA THR A 145 -6.15 -2.37 18.24
C THR A 145 -5.58 -2.04 16.85
N ALA A 146 -4.75 -2.92 16.30
CA ALA A 146 -4.19 -2.80 14.95
C ALA A 146 -5.27 -2.86 13.86
N GLU A 147 -6.28 -3.73 14.00
CA GLU A 147 -7.48 -3.74 13.13
C GLU A 147 -8.11 -2.34 13.05
N GLY A 148 -8.31 -1.69 14.19
CA GLY A 148 -8.86 -0.34 14.27
C GLY A 148 -7.98 0.72 13.59
N PHE A 149 -6.65 0.61 13.73
CA PHE A 149 -5.73 1.51 13.03
C PHE A 149 -5.70 1.28 11.52
N LEU A 150 -5.73 0.02 11.07
CA LEU A 150 -5.80 -0.30 9.63
C LEU A 150 -7.14 0.20 9.05
N ALA A 151 -8.24 0.05 9.78
CA ALA A 151 -9.52 0.63 9.40
C ALA A 151 -9.45 2.16 9.29
N ASP A 152 -8.81 2.85 10.25
CA ASP A 152 -8.60 4.30 10.19
C ASP A 152 -7.75 4.73 8.98
N ALA A 153 -6.74 3.94 8.62
CA ALA A 153 -5.95 4.18 7.43
C ALA A 153 -6.81 4.13 6.16
N GLY A 154 -7.66 3.11 6.02
CA GLY A 154 -8.59 2.96 4.90
C GLY A 154 -9.72 3.99 4.85
N ASN A 155 -10.27 4.36 6.00
CA ASN A 155 -11.45 5.23 6.11
C ASN A 155 -11.13 6.73 6.15
N ASN A 156 -9.94 7.12 6.64
CA ASN A 156 -9.63 8.51 6.95
C ASN A 156 -8.32 9.01 6.33
N LEU A 157 -7.25 8.20 6.33
CA LEU A 157 -5.94 8.65 5.84
C LEU A 157 -5.82 8.49 4.32
N ALA A 158 -6.10 7.30 3.79
CA ALA A 158 -6.04 7.02 2.36
C ALA A 158 -7.03 7.86 1.54
N PRO A 159 -8.28 8.11 1.99
CA PRO A 159 -9.18 9.01 1.28
C PRO A 159 -8.67 10.45 1.23
N ALA A 160 -8.03 10.94 2.30
CA ALA A 160 -7.46 12.29 2.32
C ALA A 160 -6.29 12.43 1.32
N LEU A 161 -5.54 11.34 1.07
CA LEU A 161 -4.47 11.32 0.08
C LEU A 161 -4.98 11.44 -1.38
N LEU A 162 -6.28 11.19 -1.66
CA LEU A 162 -6.86 11.36 -3.00
C LEU A 162 -6.89 12.81 -3.49
N GLU A 163 -6.76 13.79 -2.61
CA GLU A 163 -6.61 15.19 -3.03
C GLU A 163 -5.28 15.43 -3.77
N PHE A 164 -4.30 14.55 -3.56
CA PHE A 164 -2.93 14.70 -4.08
C PHE A 164 -2.56 13.62 -5.09
N TYR A 165 -3.21 12.46 -5.04
CA TYR A 165 -2.90 11.32 -5.90
C TYR A 165 -4.13 10.80 -6.63
N PRO A 166 -3.97 10.27 -7.84
CA PRO A 166 -5.10 9.88 -8.69
C PRO A 166 -5.87 8.70 -8.12
N ALA A 167 -5.17 7.80 -7.41
CA ALA A 167 -5.71 6.68 -6.67
C ALA A 167 -4.74 6.37 -5.52
N VAL A 168 -5.23 5.72 -4.47
CA VAL A 168 -4.40 5.35 -3.31
C VAL A 168 -4.72 3.91 -2.93
N VAL A 169 -3.68 3.12 -2.68
CA VAL A 169 -3.80 1.78 -2.11
C VAL A 169 -3.46 1.86 -0.63
N TRP A 170 -4.05 1.02 0.20
CA TRP A 170 -3.67 0.90 1.60
C TRP A 170 -3.52 -0.57 2.00
N GLU A 171 -2.55 -0.82 2.86
CA GLU A 171 -2.27 -2.14 3.43
C GLU A 171 -3.34 -2.50 4.47
N ASP A 172 -4.01 -3.63 4.26
CA ASP A 172 -5.10 -4.12 5.09
C ASP A 172 -4.76 -5.47 5.73
N ARG A 173 -3.51 -5.62 6.17
CA ARG A 173 -3.00 -6.84 6.82
C ARG A 173 -1.83 -6.52 7.74
N ASP A 174 -1.70 -7.29 8.82
CA ASP A 174 -0.49 -7.35 9.65
C ASP A 174 -0.17 -8.81 9.98
N GLU A 175 0.87 -9.36 9.37
CA GLU A 175 1.25 -10.77 9.54
C GLU A 175 1.83 -11.06 10.94
N CYS A 176 2.42 -10.06 11.61
CA CYS A 176 3.05 -10.24 12.92
C CYS A 176 1.98 -10.33 14.03
N LEU A 177 0.88 -9.60 13.86
CA LEU A 177 -0.27 -9.63 14.76
C LEU A 177 -1.40 -10.57 14.32
N ASP A 178 -1.21 -11.33 13.23
CA ASP A 178 -2.21 -12.21 12.61
C ASP A 178 -3.55 -11.49 12.27
N VAL A 179 -3.46 -10.20 11.91
CA VAL A 179 -4.61 -9.41 11.46
C VAL A 179 -4.77 -9.59 9.96
N ASN A 180 -5.92 -10.13 9.54
CA ASN A 180 -6.24 -10.39 8.14
C ASN A 180 -7.24 -9.36 7.58
N SER A 181 -7.37 -9.33 6.25
CA SER A 181 -8.20 -8.34 5.56
C SER A 181 -9.68 -8.39 5.94
N GLU A 182 -10.17 -9.58 6.28
CA GLU A 182 -11.53 -9.87 6.70
C GLU A 182 -11.86 -9.36 8.11
N ASP A 183 -10.85 -9.09 8.93
CA ASP A 183 -11.03 -8.60 10.29
C ASP A 183 -11.28 -7.08 10.32
N ILE A 184 -10.98 -6.39 9.22
CA ILE A 184 -11.00 -4.93 9.13
C ILE A 184 -12.33 -4.43 8.55
N ASP A 185 -13.07 -3.64 9.34
CA ASP A 185 -14.31 -2.97 8.91
C ASP A 185 -14.02 -1.55 8.35
N ALA A 186 -13.87 -1.46 7.03
CA ALA A 186 -13.46 -0.25 6.29
C ALA A 186 -14.01 -0.18 4.86
#